data_AF-A0A1C5AYL9-F1
#
_entry.id   AF-A0A1C5AYL9-F1
#
_cell.length_a   1.000
_cell.length_b   1.000
_cell.length_c   1.000
_cell.angle_alpha   90.00
_cell.angle_beta   90.00
_cell.angle_gamma   90.00
#
_symmetry.space_group_name_H-M   'P 1'
#
loop_
_entity.id
_entity.type
_entity.pdbx_description
1 polymer ?
#
loop_
_entity_poly.entity_id
_entity_poly.type
_entity_poly.pdbx_seq_one_letter_code
_entity_poly.pdbx_strand_id
1 'polypeptide(L)'
;MLERIAVSGTGPSARLAARILCRRLRHPYVGDVAAVARLMAGARDERVAAMAEEALALAWGSDQEVTNSAWDALTATPGPALRFLLAPAPDCPHEPRVRLVTAPPDGRRVLAAALKSADPELRGTMTDLLRVTDHPVLLGDFEGALNSWPMPRHPGDVELETRAVLDLALTNTHLCQPAPVGRRRTGLAVVAVLKGRFDLFDSYDPASLVAQLVRLDHRALPAPATEGYRRWLRALGPGPGRERLCELVTDGFFEALAAVADSGQEPDSPYLLPAFLFCTEQWERYDALDPDGTLLENYIIKECDDVGMYLWTVAERNGRQLPAPRGLAADPGF
;
A
#
# COMPACT_ATOMS: atom_id res chain seq x y z
N MET A 1 -7.00 39.81 0.77
CA MET A 1 -7.98 40.93 0.95
C MET A 1 -9.38 40.56 0.47
N LEU A 2 -9.57 40.14 -0.78
CA LEU A 2 -10.88 39.77 -1.33
C LEU A 2 -11.57 38.64 -0.54
N GLU A 3 -10.83 37.60 -0.14
CA GLU A 3 -11.36 36.49 0.67
C GLU A 3 -11.98 37.00 1.97
N ARG A 4 -11.25 37.82 2.73
CA ARG A 4 -11.72 38.40 4.00
C ARG A 4 -13.01 39.20 3.81
N ILE A 5 -13.09 40.02 2.75
CA ILE A 5 -14.28 40.82 2.43
C ILE A 5 -15.48 39.91 2.14
N ALA A 6 -15.26 38.83 1.39
CA ALA A 6 -16.32 37.89 1.00
C ALA A 6 -16.76 36.97 2.14
N VAL A 7 -15.87 36.54 3.03
CA VAL A 7 -16.19 35.69 4.20
C VAL A 7 -16.94 36.49 5.28
N SER A 8 -16.43 37.67 5.67
CA SER A 8 -16.97 38.41 6.82
C SER A 8 -18.10 39.38 6.47
N GLY A 9 -18.21 39.78 5.20
CA GLY A 9 -19.17 40.77 4.74
C GLY A 9 -20.54 40.18 4.40
N THR A 10 -21.55 41.05 4.32
CA THR A 10 -22.86 40.76 3.73
C THR A 10 -23.16 41.78 2.63
N GLY A 11 -24.03 41.43 1.69
CA GLY A 11 -24.51 42.39 0.68
C GLY A 11 -23.64 42.50 -0.58
N PRO A 12 -23.74 43.61 -1.35
CA PRO A 12 -23.18 43.71 -2.70
C PRO A 12 -21.66 43.53 -2.79
N SER A 13 -20.90 44.10 -1.85
CA SER A 13 -19.43 44.05 -1.87
C SER A 13 -18.90 42.64 -1.62
N ALA A 14 -19.50 41.90 -0.68
CA ALA A 14 -19.15 40.50 -0.42
C ALA A 14 -19.43 39.63 -1.65
N ARG A 15 -20.59 39.83 -2.30
CA ARG A 15 -20.97 39.13 -3.52
C ARG A 15 -20.05 39.43 -4.71
N LEU A 16 -19.62 40.68 -4.87
CA LEU A 16 -18.66 41.04 -5.92
C LEU A 16 -17.29 40.39 -5.68
N ALA A 17 -16.79 40.43 -4.45
CA ALA A 17 -15.53 39.80 -4.08
C ALA A 17 -15.57 38.27 -4.30
N ALA A 18 -16.67 37.62 -3.88
CA ALA A 18 -16.90 36.19 -4.12
C ALA A 18 -16.94 35.85 -5.62
N ARG A 19 -17.64 36.64 -6.43
CA ARG A 19 -17.72 36.45 -7.88
C ARG A 19 -16.35 36.55 -8.55
N ILE A 20 -15.49 37.48 -8.11
CA ILE A 20 -14.13 37.61 -8.61
C ILE A 20 -13.31 36.36 -8.28
N LEU A 21 -13.40 35.86 -7.05
CA LEU A 21 -12.68 34.65 -6.62
C LEU A 21 -13.17 33.40 -7.37
N CYS A 22 -14.49 33.20 -7.45
CA CYS A 22 -15.10 32.08 -8.18
C CYS A 22 -14.76 32.11 -9.69
N ARG A 23 -14.66 33.30 -10.29
CA ARG A 23 -14.26 33.44 -11.70
C ARG A 23 -12.79 33.09 -11.91
N ARG A 24 -11.90 33.42 -10.96
CA ARG A 24 -10.48 33.06 -11.02
C ARG A 24 -10.25 31.56 -10.94
N LEU A 25 -11.09 30.83 -10.20
CA LEU A 25 -11.03 29.38 -10.12
C LEU A 25 -11.21 28.69 -11.48
N ARG A 26 -11.89 29.34 -12.44
CA ARG A 26 -12.02 28.83 -13.82
C ARG A 26 -10.71 28.91 -14.64
N HIS A 27 -9.67 29.55 -14.09
CA HIS A 27 -8.35 29.63 -14.71
C HIS A 27 -7.38 28.72 -13.94
N PRO A 28 -6.93 27.60 -14.55
CA PRO A 28 -6.20 26.52 -13.87
C PRO A 28 -4.96 26.96 -13.07
N TYR A 29 -4.33 28.07 -13.46
CA TYR A 29 -3.04 28.52 -12.91
C TYR A 29 -3.13 29.74 -11.98
N VAL A 30 -4.33 30.28 -11.74
CA VAL A 30 -4.50 31.58 -11.06
C VAL A 30 -5.53 31.51 -9.93
N GLY A 31 -6.36 30.46 -9.90
CA GLY A 31 -7.41 30.28 -8.90
C GLY A 31 -6.90 29.77 -7.56
N ASP A 32 -7.21 30.49 -6.48
CA ASP A 32 -7.03 29.99 -5.11
C ASP A 32 -8.24 29.13 -4.73
N VAL A 33 -8.15 27.83 -5.04
CA VAL A 33 -9.18 26.81 -4.72
C VAL A 33 -9.51 26.80 -3.24
N ALA A 34 -8.48 26.94 -2.40
CA ALA A 34 -8.62 26.91 -0.95
C ALA A 34 -9.42 28.12 -0.44
N ALA A 35 -9.22 29.30 -1.03
CA ALA A 35 -10.05 30.48 -0.71
C ALA A 35 -11.52 30.29 -1.08
N VAL A 36 -11.83 29.61 -2.20
CA VAL A 36 -13.22 29.31 -2.59
C VAL A 36 -13.84 28.27 -1.65
N ALA A 37 -13.10 27.23 -1.26
CA ALA A 37 -13.55 26.25 -0.27
C ALA A 37 -13.83 26.90 1.10
N ARG A 38 -12.96 27.79 1.57
CA ARG A 38 -13.17 28.56 2.81
C ARG A 38 -14.37 29.51 2.72
N LEU A 39 -14.62 30.09 1.54
CA LEU A 39 -15.82 30.90 1.30
C LEU A 39 -17.10 30.07 1.40
N MET A 40 -17.12 28.89 0.76
CA MET A 40 -18.25 27.98 0.83
C MET A 40 -18.57 27.60 2.29
N ALA A 41 -17.53 27.34 3.09
CA ALA A 41 -17.70 26.90 4.47
C ALA A 41 -18.00 28.03 5.47
N GLY A 42 -17.48 29.25 5.24
CA GLY A 42 -17.45 30.31 6.26
C GLY A 42 -18.23 31.58 5.93
N ALA A 43 -18.79 31.73 4.71
CA ALA A 43 -19.48 32.96 4.34
C ALA A 43 -20.77 33.17 5.14
N ARG A 44 -20.96 34.41 5.64
CA ARG A 44 -22.20 34.82 6.33
C ARG A 44 -23.40 35.00 5.38
N ASP A 45 -23.14 35.28 4.11
CA ASP A 45 -24.16 35.43 3.07
C ASP A 45 -24.35 34.10 2.34
N GLU A 46 -25.53 33.49 2.49
CA GLU A 46 -25.86 32.19 1.87
C GLU A 46 -25.68 32.20 0.34
N ARG A 47 -25.89 33.35 -0.32
CA ARG A 47 -25.67 33.46 -1.76
C ARG A 47 -24.18 33.42 -2.11
N VAL A 48 -23.32 33.92 -1.24
CA VAL A 48 -21.86 33.79 -1.39
C VAL A 48 -21.44 32.34 -1.23
N ALA A 49 -21.95 31.65 -0.20
CA ALA A 49 -21.69 30.23 0.00
C ALA A 49 -22.15 29.38 -1.20
N ALA A 50 -23.36 29.62 -1.72
CA ALA A 50 -23.90 28.93 -2.89
C ALA A 50 -23.07 29.18 -4.17
N MET A 51 -22.63 30.43 -4.41
CA MET A 51 -21.74 30.73 -5.54
C MET A 51 -20.39 30.00 -5.43
N ALA A 52 -19.84 29.92 -4.21
CA ALA A 52 -18.59 29.22 -3.97
C ALA A 52 -18.75 27.71 -4.12
N GLU A 53 -19.85 27.12 -3.64
CA GLU A 53 -20.20 25.72 -3.84
C GLU A 53 -20.31 25.36 -5.33
N GLU A 54 -21.04 26.16 -6.12
CA GLU A 54 -21.17 25.95 -7.57
C GLU A 54 -19.81 26.01 -8.28
N ALA A 55 -18.99 27.01 -7.93
CA ALA A 55 -17.67 27.16 -8.51
C ALA A 55 -16.74 25.99 -8.14
N LEU A 56 -16.80 25.52 -6.90
CA LEU A 56 -16.02 24.39 -6.42
C LEU A 56 -16.49 23.08 -7.08
N ALA A 57 -17.80 22.88 -7.24
CA ALA A 57 -18.36 21.71 -7.93
C ALA A 57 -17.91 21.63 -9.40
N LEU A 58 -17.80 22.76 -10.09
CA LEU A 58 -17.28 22.83 -11.47
C LEU A 58 -15.78 22.55 -11.56
N ALA A 59 -15.01 22.91 -10.54
CA ALA A 59 -13.56 22.67 -10.48
C ALA A 59 -13.22 21.27 -9.94
N TRP A 60 -14.15 20.61 -9.26
CA TRP A 60 -13.93 19.30 -8.66
C TRP A 60 -13.64 18.24 -9.74
N GLY A 61 -12.51 17.55 -9.63
CA GLY A 61 -12.08 16.58 -10.62
C GLY A 61 -11.55 17.16 -11.93
N SER A 62 -11.41 18.49 -12.06
CA SER A 62 -10.78 19.07 -13.26
C SER A 62 -9.29 18.74 -13.35
N ASP A 63 -8.65 18.63 -12.18
CA ASP A 63 -7.24 18.30 -12.01
C ASP A 63 -7.02 17.71 -10.59
N GLN A 64 -6.00 16.87 -10.44
CA GLN A 64 -5.71 16.19 -9.16
C GLN A 64 -5.17 17.16 -8.10
N GLU A 65 -4.33 18.13 -8.47
CA GLU A 65 -3.79 19.15 -7.55
C GLU A 65 -4.92 20.06 -7.04
N VAL A 66 -5.86 20.43 -7.93
CA VAL A 66 -7.07 21.18 -7.56
C VAL A 66 -7.93 20.38 -6.57
N THR A 67 -8.17 19.10 -6.85
CA THR A 67 -8.97 18.22 -5.99
C THR A 67 -8.32 18.05 -4.60
N ASN A 68 -7.01 17.83 -4.55
CA ASN A 68 -6.25 17.74 -3.31
C ASN A 68 -6.29 19.04 -2.50
N SER A 69 -6.08 20.18 -3.17
CA SER A 69 -6.13 21.51 -2.55
C SER A 69 -7.52 21.84 -1.99
N ALA A 70 -8.57 21.47 -2.73
CA ALA A 70 -9.95 21.60 -2.28
C ALA A 70 -10.21 20.72 -1.05
N TRP A 71 -9.78 19.45 -1.09
CA TRP A 71 -9.91 18.53 0.04
C TRP A 71 -9.24 19.06 1.31
N ASP A 72 -7.98 19.49 1.23
CA ASP A 72 -7.22 19.97 2.38
C ASP A 72 -7.91 21.21 3.01
N ALA A 73 -8.47 22.09 2.18
CA ALA A 73 -9.22 23.26 2.64
C ALA A 73 -10.58 22.90 3.26
N LEU A 74 -11.31 21.94 2.67
CA LEU A 74 -12.62 21.50 3.12
C LEU A 74 -12.54 20.76 4.46
N THR A 75 -11.57 19.86 4.61
CA THR A 75 -11.42 19.05 5.84
C THR A 75 -10.98 19.88 7.05
N ALA A 76 -10.42 21.08 6.84
CA ALA A 76 -10.19 22.06 7.91
C ALA A 76 -11.50 22.67 8.47
N THR A 77 -12.63 22.54 7.78
CA THR A 77 -13.95 23.07 8.15
C THR A 77 -15.07 22.04 7.90
N PRO A 78 -15.19 21.00 8.75
CA PRO A 78 -15.86 19.76 8.39
C PRO A 78 -17.37 19.84 8.09
N GLY A 79 -18.15 20.68 8.79
CA GLY A 79 -19.62 20.67 8.64
C GLY A 79 -20.11 20.96 7.20
N PRO A 80 -19.80 22.13 6.62
CA PRO A 80 -20.13 22.42 5.22
C PRO A 80 -19.39 21.52 4.23
N ALA A 81 -18.21 21.03 4.58
CA ALA A 81 -17.43 20.14 3.74
C ALA A 81 -18.12 18.80 3.51
N LEU A 82 -18.68 18.18 4.55
CA LEU A 82 -19.39 16.91 4.42
C LEU A 82 -20.57 17.00 3.46
N ARG A 83 -21.37 18.07 3.54
CA ARG A 83 -22.48 18.30 2.61
C ARG A 83 -22.01 18.40 1.16
N PHE A 84 -20.90 19.10 0.93
CA PHE A 84 -20.31 19.21 -0.42
C PHE A 84 -19.76 17.88 -0.93
N LEU A 85 -18.99 17.16 -0.11
CA LEU A 85 -18.30 15.93 -0.48
C LEU A 85 -19.28 14.76 -0.69
N LEU A 86 -20.36 14.71 0.09
CA LEU A 86 -21.38 13.67 0.04
C LEU A 86 -22.57 14.02 -0.85
N ALA A 87 -22.52 15.16 -1.56
CA ALA A 87 -23.58 15.53 -2.49
C ALA A 87 -23.80 14.41 -3.54
N PRO A 88 -25.05 14.03 -3.85
CA PRO A 88 -25.33 12.97 -4.82
C PRO A 88 -24.69 13.24 -6.18
N ALA A 89 -24.09 12.20 -6.76
CA ALA A 89 -23.47 12.24 -8.09
C ALA A 89 -23.99 11.06 -8.92
N PRO A 90 -25.18 11.18 -9.54
CA PRO A 90 -25.87 10.05 -10.18
C PRO A 90 -25.09 9.43 -11.34
N ASP A 91 -24.25 10.23 -12.01
CA ASP A 91 -23.41 9.80 -13.13
C ASP A 91 -22.10 9.10 -12.67
N CYS A 92 -21.86 9.01 -11.36
CA CYS A 92 -20.71 8.29 -10.83
C CYS A 92 -20.89 6.78 -11.09
N PRO A 93 -19.91 6.11 -11.75
CA PRO A 93 -19.99 4.67 -12.00
C PRO A 93 -19.63 3.83 -10.77
N HIS A 94 -19.21 4.47 -9.68
CA HIS A 94 -18.70 3.86 -8.47
C HIS A 94 -19.65 4.10 -7.31
N GLU A 95 -19.67 3.17 -6.37
CA GLU A 95 -20.40 3.32 -5.11
C GLU A 95 -19.45 3.86 -4.01
N PRO A 96 -19.97 4.59 -3.02
CA PRO A 96 -21.28 5.24 -3.05
C PRO A 96 -21.29 6.39 -4.08
N ARG A 97 -22.44 6.62 -4.75
CA ARG A 97 -22.60 7.68 -5.78
C ARG A 97 -22.63 9.10 -5.22
N VAL A 98 -21.49 9.54 -4.71
CA VAL A 98 -21.28 10.87 -4.13
C VAL A 98 -20.13 11.60 -4.80
N ARG A 99 -20.13 12.93 -4.69
CA ARG A 99 -19.13 13.81 -5.32
C ARG A 99 -17.68 13.44 -4.98
N LEU A 100 -17.38 13.07 -3.74
CA LEU A 100 -16.03 12.64 -3.36
C LEU A 100 -15.52 11.47 -4.22
N VAL A 101 -16.42 10.56 -4.61
CA VAL A 101 -16.08 9.35 -5.36
C VAL A 101 -15.91 9.64 -6.86
N THR A 102 -16.45 10.75 -7.39
CA THR A 102 -16.24 11.10 -8.81
C THR A 102 -14.81 11.54 -9.11
N ALA A 103 -14.11 12.06 -8.10
CA ALA A 103 -12.71 12.48 -8.19
C ALA A 103 -12.11 12.45 -6.78
N PRO A 104 -11.71 11.26 -6.28
CA PRO A 104 -11.14 11.18 -4.96
C PRO A 104 -9.77 11.88 -4.89
N PRO A 105 -9.46 12.53 -3.76
CA PRO A 105 -8.12 13.04 -3.54
C PRO A 105 -7.15 11.85 -3.41
N ASP A 106 -5.91 12.06 -3.85
CA ASP A 106 -4.87 11.02 -3.81
C ASP A 106 -4.11 11.04 -2.47
N GLY A 107 -3.06 10.22 -2.39
CA GLY A 107 -2.09 10.29 -1.31
C GLY A 107 -2.65 9.84 0.04
N ARG A 108 -3.62 8.89 0.04
CA ARG A 108 -4.23 8.34 1.26
C ARG A 108 -4.99 9.36 2.08
N ARG A 109 -5.39 10.49 1.51
CA ARG A 109 -6.09 11.57 2.22
C ARG A 109 -7.41 11.13 2.85
N VAL A 110 -8.23 10.39 2.10
CA VAL A 110 -9.52 9.88 2.61
C VAL A 110 -9.29 8.86 3.73
N LEU A 111 -8.35 7.93 3.53
CA LEU A 111 -7.97 6.95 4.54
C LEU A 111 -7.41 7.63 5.81
N ALA A 112 -6.55 8.63 5.66
CA ALA A 112 -6.00 9.41 6.76
C ALA A 112 -7.11 10.14 7.54
N ALA A 113 -8.12 10.70 6.87
CA ALA A 113 -9.25 11.33 7.53
C ALA A 113 -10.12 10.30 8.30
N ALA A 114 -10.36 9.13 7.72
CA ALA A 114 -11.07 8.04 8.38
C ALA A 114 -10.36 7.53 9.65
N LEU A 115 -9.03 7.61 9.69
CA LEU A 115 -8.23 7.12 10.82
C LEU A 115 -7.93 8.21 11.86
N LYS A 116 -7.59 9.42 11.42
CA LYS A 116 -6.91 10.43 12.25
C LYS A 116 -7.65 11.76 12.36
N SER A 117 -8.78 11.95 11.69
CA SER A 117 -9.54 13.20 11.80
C SER A 117 -9.94 13.47 13.26
N ALA A 118 -9.63 14.69 13.73
CA ALA A 118 -10.05 15.16 15.05
C ALA A 118 -11.57 15.39 15.11
N ASP A 119 -12.21 15.64 13.97
CA ASP A 119 -13.66 15.72 13.88
C ASP A 119 -14.27 14.30 13.78
N PRO A 120 -15.07 13.87 14.77
CA PRO A 120 -15.69 12.56 14.78
C PRO A 120 -16.70 12.36 13.64
N GLU A 121 -17.39 13.41 13.18
CA GLU A 121 -18.39 13.29 12.10
C GLU A 121 -17.72 13.02 10.75
N LEU A 122 -16.68 13.80 10.42
CA LEU A 122 -15.85 13.54 9.24
C LEU A 122 -15.20 12.16 9.30
N ARG A 123 -14.64 11.79 10.45
CA ARG A 123 -14.00 10.48 10.64
C ARG A 123 -14.97 9.32 10.41
N GLY A 124 -16.16 9.38 11.02
CA GLY A 124 -17.21 8.36 10.87
C GLY A 124 -17.70 8.26 9.43
N THR A 125 -17.95 9.40 8.78
CA THR A 125 -18.39 9.42 7.38
C THR A 125 -17.35 8.81 6.44
N MET A 126 -16.07 9.19 6.56
CA MET A 126 -15.02 8.63 5.71
C MET A 126 -14.81 7.14 5.96
N THR A 127 -14.98 6.69 7.21
CA THR A 127 -14.99 5.27 7.58
C THR A 127 -16.12 4.53 6.83
N ASP A 128 -17.34 5.05 6.88
CA ASP A 128 -18.50 4.40 6.25
C ASP A 128 -18.39 4.42 4.71
N LEU A 129 -17.90 5.51 4.13
CA LEU A 129 -17.61 5.59 2.70
C LEU A 129 -16.58 4.55 2.27
N LEU A 130 -15.47 4.43 3.01
CA LEU A 130 -14.42 3.46 2.73
C LEU A 130 -14.84 2.00 2.96
N ARG A 131 -15.92 1.74 3.71
CA ARG A 131 -16.49 0.38 3.85
C ARG A 131 -17.29 -0.06 2.64
N VAL A 132 -17.88 0.86 1.89
CA VAL A 132 -18.79 0.50 0.78
C VAL A 132 -18.26 0.91 -0.58
N THR A 133 -17.12 1.60 -0.65
CA THR A 133 -16.61 2.05 -1.93
C THR A 133 -15.98 0.95 -2.76
N ASP A 134 -16.20 1.01 -4.07
CA ASP A 134 -15.53 0.20 -5.08
C ASP A 134 -14.52 1.00 -5.92
N HIS A 135 -14.28 2.27 -5.57
CA HIS A 135 -13.47 3.16 -6.38
C HIS A 135 -11.97 2.77 -6.33
N PRO A 136 -11.31 2.52 -7.48
CA PRO A 136 -9.98 1.93 -7.52
C PRO A 136 -8.89 2.77 -6.85
N VAL A 137 -8.97 4.11 -6.91
CA VAL A 137 -8.02 4.99 -6.19
C VAL A 137 -8.14 4.84 -4.67
N LEU A 138 -9.36 4.85 -4.13
CA LEU A 138 -9.60 4.69 -2.70
C LEU A 138 -9.24 3.28 -2.22
N LEU A 139 -9.51 2.26 -3.04
CA LEU A 139 -9.07 0.89 -2.76
C LEU A 139 -7.53 0.76 -2.82
N GLY A 140 -6.88 1.51 -3.72
CA GLY A 140 -5.42 1.59 -3.81
C GLY A 140 -4.75 2.24 -2.60
N ASP A 141 -5.45 3.12 -1.88
CA ASP A 141 -4.92 3.71 -0.64
C ASP A 141 -4.75 2.67 0.48
N PHE A 142 -5.64 1.68 0.57
CA PHE A 142 -5.48 0.53 1.47
C PHE A 142 -4.23 -0.27 1.13
N GLU A 143 -4.04 -0.55 -0.16
CA GLU A 143 -2.86 -1.25 -0.63
C GLU A 143 -1.58 -0.49 -0.28
N GLY A 144 -1.54 0.81 -0.55
CA GLY A 144 -0.42 1.65 -0.16
C GLY A 144 -0.14 1.57 1.34
N ALA A 145 -1.16 1.70 2.17
CA ALA A 145 -1.02 1.63 3.62
C ALA A 145 -0.50 0.27 4.10
N LEU A 146 -1.03 -0.83 3.57
CA LEU A 146 -0.64 -2.19 3.93
C LEU A 146 0.74 -2.59 3.39
N ASN A 147 1.16 -2.05 2.24
CA ASN A 147 2.50 -2.26 1.67
C ASN A 147 3.57 -1.42 2.39
N SER A 148 3.23 -0.21 2.82
CA SER A 148 4.13 0.67 3.60
C SER A 148 4.23 0.27 5.07
N TRP A 149 3.63 -0.86 5.45
CA TRP A 149 3.64 -1.38 6.81
C TRP A 149 5.09 -1.62 7.25
N PRO A 150 5.62 -0.79 8.17
CA PRO A 150 7.00 -0.90 8.60
C PRO A 150 7.23 -2.27 9.24
N MET A 151 8.41 -2.86 9.01
CA MET A 151 8.93 -3.83 9.96
C MET A 151 9.04 -3.08 11.30
N PRO A 152 8.35 -3.50 12.36
CA PRO A 152 8.24 -2.71 13.58
C PRO A 152 9.62 -2.56 14.21
N ARG A 153 10.26 -1.41 13.99
CA ARG A 153 11.45 -1.00 14.76
C ARG A 153 11.04 -0.40 16.11
N HIS A 154 9.81 0.12 16.23
CA HIS A 154 9.24 0.64 17.46
C HIS A 154 7.75 0.24 17.65
N PRO A 155 7.30 -0.21 18.84
CA PRO A 155 6.09 -1.03 18.98
C PRO A 155 4.78 -0.28 19.32
N GLY A 156 4.72 1.05 19.33
CA GLY A 156 3.57 1.78 19.90
C GLY A 156 2.51 2.21 18.89
N ASP A 157 2.80 3.26 18.11
CA ASP A 157 1.76 3.98 17.36
C ASP A 157 1.44 3.36 15.99
N VAL A 158 2.41 2.68 15.37
CA VAL A 158 2.26 2.07 14.04
C VAL A 158 1.30 0.88 14.07
N GLU A 159 1.23 0.16 15.19
CA GLU A 159 0.41 -1.04 15.33
C GLU A 159 -1.09 -0.72 15.34
N LEU A 160 -1.49 0.32 16.10
CA LEU A 160 -2.88 0.77 16.20
C LEU A 160 -3.43 1.25 14.86
N GLU A 161 -2.67 2.08 14.14
CA GLU A 161 -3.08 2.55 12.81
C GLU A 161 -3.24 1.40 11.84
N THR A 162 -2.33 0.43 11.89
CA THR A 162 -2.39 -0.68 10.94
C THR A 162 -3.56 -1.61 11.23
N ARG A 163 -3.87 -1.87 12.50
CA ARG A 163 -5.07 -2.62 12.88
C ARG A 163 -6.34 -1.93 12.37
N ALA A 164 -6.43 -0.61 12.51
CA ALA A 164 -7.58 0.14 12.02
C ALA A 164 -7.71 0.11 10.48
N VAL A 165 -6.59 0.21 9.74
CA VAL A 165 -6.57 0.00 8.28
C VAL A 165 -7.06 -1.41 7.93
N LEU A 166 -6.60 -2.42 8.66
CA LEU A 166 -6.99 -3.81 8.43
C LEU A 166 -8.47 -4.04 8.70
N ASP A 167 -9.00 -3.54 9.81
CA ASP A 167 -10.41 -3.66 10.17
C ASP A 167 -11.32 -3.01 9.11
N LEU A 168 -10.93 -1.82 8.61
CA LEU A 168 -11.61 -1.17 7.49
C LEU A 168 -11.52 -2.02 6.21
N ALA A 169 -10.35 -2.55 5.89
CA ALA A 169 -10.15 -3.35 4.68
C ALA A 169 -10.97 -4.66 4.70
N LEU A 170 -11.06 -5.30 5.87
CA LEU A 170 -11.84 -6.52 6.07
C LEU A 170 -13.34 -6.29 5.97
N THR A 171 -13.81 -5.11 6.40
CA THR A 171 -15.23 -4.75 6.33
C THR A 171 -15.67 -4.26 4.95
N ASN A 172 -14.75 -3.85 4.08
CA ASN A 172 -15.10 -3.43 2.72
C ASN A 172 -15.41 -4.63 1.81
N THR A 173 -16.62 -4.70 1.25
CA THR A 173 -17.09 -5.83 0.40
C THR A 173 -16.51 -5.85 -1.01
N HIS A 174 -15.97 -4.73 -1.48
CA HIS A 174 -15.37 -4.56 -2.81
C HIS A 174 -13.85 -4.78 -2.80
N LEU A 175 -13.21 -4.82 -1.63
CA LEU A 175 -11.83 -5.28 -1.49
C LEU A 175 -11.75 -6.81 -1.65
N CYS A 176 -10.72 -7.27 -2.37
CA CYS A 176 -10.54 -8.66 -2.83
C CYS A 176 -11.43 -9.02 -4.04
N GLN A 177 -11.49 -8.14 -5.03
CA GLN A 177 -11.83 -8.52 -6.40
C GLN A 177 -10.56 -9.06 -7.09
N PRO A 178 -10.70 -9.91 -8.14
CA PRO A 178 -9.56 -10.35 -8.95
C PRO A 178 -8.74 -9.12 -9.36
N ALA A 179 -7.44 -9.14 -9.10
CA ALA A 179 -6.60 -7.99 -9.41
C ALA A 179 -6.65 -7.75 -10.94
N PRO A 180 -6.85 -6.50 -11.41
CA PRO A 180 -6.54 -6.17 -12.79
C PRO A 180 -5.06 -6.50 -12.99
N VAL A 181 -4.77 -7.43 -13.89
CA VAL A 181 -3.42 -7.96 -14.16
C VAL A 181 -2.40 -6.81 -14.19
N GLY A 182 -1.47 -6.78 -13.25
CA GLY A 182 -0.53 -5.66 -13.08
C GLY A 182 0.52 -5.89 -11.99
N ARG A 183 1.77 -5.49 -12.27
CA ARG A 183 3.00 -5.92 -11.56
C ARG A 183 3.17 -5.52 -10.09
N ARG A 184 2.21 -4.83 -9.44
CA ARG A 184 2.45 -4.20 -8.12
C ARG A 184 1.28 -4.18 -7.15
N ARG A 185 0.26 -5.04 -7.35
CA ARG A 185 -0.96 -5.03 -6.54
C ARG A 185 -1.03 -6.07 -5.41
N THR A 186 0.05 -6.26 -4.67
CA THR A 186 0.13 -7.33 -3.66
C THR A 186 -0.31 -6.94 -2.25
N GLY A 187 -0.51 -5.66 -1.95
CA GLY A 187 -0.91 -5.22 -0.60
C GLY A 187 -2.29 -5.74 -0.20
N LEU A 188 -3.15 -5.99 -1.19
CA LEU A 188 -4.47 -6.61 -0.99
C LEU A 188 -4.43 -8.12 -0.80
N ALA A 189 -3.29 -8.79 -1.04
CA ALA A 189 -3.17 -10.22 -0.81
C ALA A 189 -3.35 -10.57 0.67
N VAL A 190 -2.86 -9.73 1.58
CA VAL A 190 -3.08 -9.88 3.03
C VAL A 190 -4.56 -9.85 3.37
N VAL A 191 -5.32 -8.96 2.71
CA VAL A 191 -6.77 -8.89 2.90
C VAL A 191 -7.45 -10.15 2.35
N ALA A 192 -7.01 -10.65 1.19
CA ALA A 192 -7.52 -11.90 0.61
C ALA A 192 -7.27 -13.10 1.52
N VAL A 193 -6.06 -13.22 2.08
CA VAL A 193 -5.68 -14.23 3.09
C VAL A 193 -6.63 -14.19 4.28
N LEU A 194 -6.82 -13.00 4.87
CA LEU A 194 -7.65 -12.83 6.06
C LEU A 194 -9.14 -13.04 5.81
N LYS A 195 -9.60 -12.78 4.58
CA LYS A 195 -10.97 -13.11 4.14
C LYS A 195 -11.12 -14.58 3.69
N GLY A 196 -10.05 -15.37 3.71
CA GLY A 196 -10.05 -16.75 3.24
C GLY A 196 -10.26 -16.90 1.72
N ARG A 197 -10.02 -15.85 0.95
CA ARG A 197 -10.20 -15.77 -0.51
C ARG A 197 -8.93 -16.20 -1.26
N PHE A 198 -8.46 -17.40 -0.98
CA PHE A 198 -7.28 -17.99 -1.63
C PHE A 198 -7.50 -18.26 -3.13
N ASP A 199 -8.76 -18.35 -3.57
CA ASP A 199 -9.16 -18.43 -4.98
C ASP A 199 -8.68 -17.26 -5.83
N LEU A 200 -8.34 -16.12 -5.20
CA LEU A 200 -7.87 -14.93 -5.89
C LEU A 200 -6.36 -14.93 -6.16
N PHE A 201 -5.60 -15.86 -5.57
CA PHE A 201 -4.13 -15.84 -5.64
C PHE A 201 -3.60 -15.94 -7.08
N ASP A 202 -4.30 -16.66 -7.94
CA ASP A 202 -3.97 -16.81 -9.36
C ASP A 202 -4.14 -15.51 -10.16
N SER A 203 -4.81 -14.49 -9.61
CA SER A 203 -4.95 -13.16 -10.23
C SER A 203 -3.77 -12.23 -9.96
N TYR A 204 -2.86 -12.59 -9.04
CA TYR A 204 -1.69 -11.78 -8.70
C TYR A 204 -0.44 -12.23 -9.45
N ASP A 205 0.56 -11.35 -9.49
CA ASP A 205 1.92 -11.75 -9.91
C ASP A 205 2.49 -12.77 -8.91
N PRO A 206 2.79 -14.02 -9.31
CA PRO A 206 3.16 -15.07 -8.37
C PRO A 206 4.41 -14.75 -7.53
N ALA A 207 5.44 -14.18 -8.16
CA ALA A 207 6.69 -13.84 -7.47
C ALA A 207 6.45 -12.76 -6.40
N SER A 208 5.76 -11.69 -6.78
CA SER A 208 5.42 -10.62 -5.84
C SER A 208 4.52 -11.11 -4.70
N LEU A 209 3.55 -11.99 -5.00
CA LEU A 209 2.66 -12.58 -4.00
C LEU A 209 3.45 -13.42 -2.98
N VAL A 210 4.31 -14.33 -3.44
CA VAL A 210 5.18 -15.14 -2.57
C VAL A 210 6.03 -14.26 -1.66
N ALA A 211 6.67 -13.22 -2.23
CA ALA A 211 7.48 -12.29 -1.46
C ALA A 211 6.69 -11.57 -0.36
N GLN A 212 5.43 -11.24 -0.59
CA GLN A 212 4.57 -10.66 0.45
C GLN A 212 4.17 -11.70 1.50
N LEU A 213 3.69 -12.88 1.08
CA LEU A 213 3.18 -13.89 2.01
C LEU A 213 4.25 -14.38 2.99
N VAL A 214 5.47 -14.63 2.50
CA VAL A 214 6.61 -15.05 3.34
C VAL A 214 6.96 -13.97 4.39
N ARG A 215 6.76 -12.69 4.06
CA ARG A 215 7.00 -11.57 4.99
C ARG A 215 5.88 -11.39 6.02
N LEU A 216 4.78 -12.13 5.93
CA LEU A 216 3.68 -12.08 6.91
C LEU A 216 3.96 -12.86 8.19
N ASP A 217 4.98 -13.73 8.23
CA ASP A 217 5.26 -14.60 9.38
C ASP A 217 5.44 -13.81 10.70
N HIS A 218 5.97 -12.59 10.63
CA HIS A 218 6.11 -11.72 11.80
C HIS A 218 4.80 -11.11 12.32
N ARG A 219 3.66 -11.33 11.66
CA ARG A 219 2.43 -10.53 11.86
C ARG A 219 1.31 -11.21 12.65
N ALA A 220 1.57 -12.34 13.30
CA ALA A 220 0.61 -13.03 14.18
C ALA A 220 -0.81 -13.14 13.58
N LEU A 221 -0.91 -13.56 12.32
CA LEU A 221 -2.19 -13.72 11.65
C LEU A 221 -3.05 -14.82 12.30
N PRO A 222 -4.39 -14.78 12.18
CA PRO A 222 -5.26 -15.84 12.65
C PRO A 222 -4.86 -17.20 12.06
N ALA A 223 -4.83 -18.24 12.89
CA ALA A 223 -4.35 -19.57 12.49
C ALA A 223 -4.97 -20.13 11.19
N PRO A 224 -6.28 -19.99 10.90
CA PRO A 224 -6.85 -20.43 9.63
C PRO A 224 -6.29 -19.70 8.41
N ALA A 225 -6.00 -18.41 8.55
CA ALA A 225 -5.42 -17.58 7.49
C ALA A 225 -3.96 -17.99 7.25
N THR A 226 -3.21 -18.22 8.34
CA THR A 226 -1.82 -18.70 8.32
C THR A 226 -1.68 -20.04 7.63
N GLU A 227 -2.48 -21.02 8.04
CA GLU A 227 -2.49 -22.35 7.42
C GLU A 227 -2.90 -22.31 5.95
N GLY A 228 -3.87 -21.45 5.60
CA GLY A 228 -4.33 -21.31 4.22
C GLY A 228 -3.23 -20.82 3.27
N TYR A 229 -2.48 -19.77 3.63
CA TYR A 229 -1.39 -19.29 2.76
C TYR A 229 -0.19 -20.24 2.78
N ARG A 230 0.13 -20.88 3.93
CA ARG A 230 1.18 -21.93 4.00
C ARG A 230 0.90 -23.10 3.08
N ARG A 231 -0.35 -23.56 3.05
CA ARG A 231 -0.77 -24.60 2.10
C ARG A 231 -0.56 -24.18 0.65
N TRP A 232 -0.87 -22.93 0.32
CA TRP A 232 -0.65 -22.41 -1.02
C TRP A 232 0.84 -22.35 -1.39
N LEU A 233 1.71 -21.87 -0.48
CA LEU A 233 3.16 -21.85 -0.69
C LEU A 233 3.73 -23.25 -0.96
N ARG A 234 3.23 -24.27 -0.24
CA ARG A 234 3.63 -25.68 -0.44
C ARG A 234 3.12 -26.28 -1.75
N ALA A 235 2.06 -25.72 -2.33
CA ALA A 235 1.40 -26.22 -3.53
C ALA A 235 1.78 -25.46 -4.81
N LEU A 236 2.79 -24.58 -4.75
CA LEU A 236 3.27 -23.83 -5.91
C LEU A 236 3.76 -24.80 -6.99
N GLY A 237 3.27 -24.58 -8.21
CA GLY A 237 3.79 -25.26 -9.39
C GLY A 237 5.09 -24.64 -9.91
N PRO A 238 5.72 -25.25 -10.92
CA PRO A 238 6.83 -24.65 -11.64
C PRO A 238 6.54 -23.24 -12.13
N GLY A 239 7.52 -22.34 -12.01
CA GLY A 239 7.43 -20.97 -12.52
C GLY A 239 7.88 -19.89 -11.53
N PRO A 240 7.55 -18.62 -11.82
CA PRO A 240 8.11 -17.46 -11.10
C PRO A 240 7.84 -17.44 -9.59
N GLY A 241 6.70 -18.00 -9.15
CA GLY A 241 6.38 -18.09 -7.72
C GLY A 241 7.32 -19.02 -6.97
N ARG A 242 7.59 -20.20 -7.53
CA ARG A 242 8.53 -21.18 -6.96
C ARG A 242 9.96 -20.64 -6.96
N GLU A 243 10.43 -20.07 -8.07
CA GLU A 243 11.76 -19.45 -8.12
C GLU A 243 11.92 -18.42 -7.00
N ARG A 244 10.91 -17.53 -6.85
CA ARG A 244 10.95 -16.53 -5.79
C ARG A 244 10.90 -17.12 -4.39
N LEU A 245 10.17 -18.22 -4.18
CA LEU A 245 10.15 -18.93 -2.90
C LEU A 245 11.55 -19.46 -2.55
N CYS A 246 12.23 -20.07 -3.53
CA CYS A 246 13.59 -20.60 -3.37
C CYS A 246 14.63 -19.48 -3.14
N GLU A 247 14.51 -18.33 -3.82
CA GLU A 247 15.35 -17.16 -3.55
C GLU A 247 15.20 -16.71 -2.09
N LEU A 248 13.98 -16.65 -1.56
CA LEU A 248 13.73 -16.26 -0.17
C LEU A 248 14.29 -17.25 0.86
N VAL A 249 14.48 -18.52 0.48
CA VAL A 249 15.24 -19.46 1.33
C VAL A 249 16.69 -19.01 1.45
N THR A 250 17.30 -18.58 0.36
CA THR A 250 18.69 -18.09 0.37
C THR A 250 18.85 -16.75 1.07
N ASP A 251 17.79 -15.93 1.10
CA ASP A 251 17.72 -14.70 1.89
C ASP A 251 17.47 -14.97 3.40
N GLY A 252 17.26 -16.23 3.80
CA GLY A 252 17.10 -16.63 5.20
C GLY A 252 15.70 -16.49 5.79
N PHE A 253 14.66 -16.41 4.96
CA PHE A 253 13.28 -16.38 5.46
C PHE A 253 12.82 -17.76 5.94
N PHE A 254 12.59 -17.90 7.25
CA PHE A 254 12.18 -19.17 7.88
C PHE A 254 10.89 -19.76 7.30
N GLU A 255 9.90 -18.93 6.98
CA GLU A 255 8.64 -19.39 6.41
C GLU A 255 8.83 -19.97 5.00
N ALA A 256 9.75 -19.42 4.21
CA ALA A 256 10.11 -19.98 2.91
C ALA A 256 10.83 -21.32 3.08
N LEU A 257 11.78 -21.40 4.03
CA LEU A 257 12.49 -22.62 4.35
C LEU A 257 11.54 -23.74 4.80
N ALA A 258 10.57 -23.44 5.68
CA ALA A 258 9.57 -24.40 6.12
C ALA A 258 8.69 -24.90 4.97
N ALA A 259 8.21 -23.99 4.11
CA ALA A 259 7.39 -24.37 2.96
C ALA A 259 8.14 -25.28 1.98
N VAL A 260 9.41 -24.97 1.70
CA VAL A 260 10.28 -25.79 0.85
C VAL A 260 10.57 -27.15 1.48
N ALA A 261 10.92 -27.19 2.76
CA ALA A 261 11.20 -28.45 3.48
C ALA A 261 10.00 -29.40 3.46
N ASP A 262 8.78 -28.87 3.65
CA ASP A 262 7.55 -29.64 3.63
C ASP A 262 7.16 -30.16 2.23
N SER A 263 7.48 -29.39 1.18
CA SER A 263 7.00 -29.66 -0.19
C SER A 263 8.04 -30.32 -1.09
N GLY A 264 9.32 -30.28 -0.73
CA GLY A 264 10.43 -30.74 -1.57
C GLY A 264 10.61 -29.91 -2.85
N GLN A 265 10.10 -28.68 -2.87
CA GLN A 265 10.27 -27.78 -4.01
C GLN A 265 11.74 -27.36 -4.18
N GLU A 266 12.18 -27.21 -5.41
CA GLU A 266 13.53 -26.79 -5.78
C GLU A 266 13.48 -25.71 -6.88
N PRO A 267 14.51 -24.86 -6.97
CA PRO A 267 14.61 -23.90 -8.05
C PRO A 267 14.91 -24.60 -9.39
N ASP A 268 14.28 -24.15 -10.47
CA ASP A 268 14.66 -24.49 -11.85
C ASP A 268 15.96 -23.80 -12.26
N SER A 269 16.26 -22.65 -11.66
CA SER A 269 17.47 -21.89 -11.94
C SER A 269 18.72 -22.65 -11.48
N PRO A 270 19.60 -23.11 -12.40
CA PRO A 270 20.83 -23.81 -12.02
C PRO A 270 21.82 -22.89 -11.30
N TYR A 271 21.67 -21.58 -11.47
CA TYR A 271 22.44 -20.56 -10.76
C TYR A 271 22.08 -20.47 -9.28
N LEU A 272 20.80 -20.66 -8.94
CA LEU A 272 20.30 -20.59 -7.55
C LEU A 272 20.50 -21.90 -6.79
N LEU A 273 20.56 -23.03 -7.50
CA LEU A 273 20.61 -24.37 -6.92
C LEU A 273 21.73 -24.59 -5.89
N PRO A 274 23.00 -24.17 -6.09
CA PRO A 274 24.06 -24.38 -5.10
C PRO A 274 23.78 -23.70 -3.76
N ALA A 275 23.40 -22.41 -3.80
CA ALA A 275 23.04 -21.66 -2.61
C ALA A 275 21.80 -22.23 -1.92
N PHE A 276 20.80 -22.63 -2.70
CA PHE A 276 19.60 -23.26 -2.19
C PHE A 276 19.89 -24.60 -1.48
N LEU A 277 20.67 -25.49 -2.08
CA LEU A 277 21.06 -26.77 -1.45
C LEU A 277 21.87 -26.55 -0.18
N PHE A 278 22.74 -25.53 -0.18
CA PHE A 278 23.51 -25.13 1.00
C PHE A 278 22.61 -24.64 2.13
N CYS A 279 21.70 -23.70 1.86
CA CYS A 279 20.75 -23.16 2.84
C CYS A 279 19.76 -24.20 3.37
N THR A 280 19.38 -25.18 2.55
CA THR A 280 18.49 -26.30 2.94
C THR A 280 19.25 -27.50 3.51
N GLU A 281 20.57 -27.38 3.70
CA GLU A 281 21.43 -28.38 4.33
C GLU A 281 21.44 -29.74 3.62
N GLN A 282 21.21 -29.75 2.30
CA GLN A 282 21.25 -30.94 1.46
C GLN A 282 22.70 -31.29 1.06
N TRP A 283 23.52 -31.57 2.07
CA TRP A 283 24.98 -31.64 1.96
C TRP A 283 25.50 -32.59 0.89
N GLU A 284 24.98 -33.82 0.82
CA GLU A 284 25.46 -34.80 -0.17
C GLU A 284 25.24 -34.32 -1.60
N ARG A 285 24.11 -33.64 -1.85
CA ARG A 285 23.79 -33.09 -3.18
C ARG A 285 24.59 -31.84 -3.47
N TYR A 286 24.79 -30.99 -2.47
CA TYR A 286 25.65 -29.81 -2.57
C TYR A 286 27.10 -30.22 -2.89
N ASP A 287 27.69 -31.14 -2.13
CA ASP A 287 29.08 -31.59 -2.31
C ASP A 287 29.30 -32.29 -3.66
N ALA A 288 28.27 -32.97 -4.19
CA ALA A 288 28.31 -33.54 -5.54
C ALA A 288 28.18 -32.49 -6.66
N LEU A 289 27.43 -31.41 -6.40
CA LEU A 289 27.17 -30.34 -7.37
C LEU A 289 28.32 -29.33 -7.44
N ASP A 290 28.86 -28.93 -6.29
CA ASP A 290 29.85 -27.86 -6.14
C ASP A 290 31.01 -28.29 -5.21
N PRO A 291 31.80 -29.32 -5.60
CA PRO A 291 32.83 -29.91 -4.74
C PRO A 291 33.96 -28.95 -4.37
N ASP A 292 34.19 -27.89 -5.15
CA ASP A 292 35.21 -26.88 -4.90
C ASP A 292 34.63 -25.53 -4.40
N GLY A 293 33.30 -25.44 -4.25
CA GLY A 293 32.60 -24.25 -3.77
C GLY A 293 32.55 -23.07 -4.74
N THR A 294 33.01 -23.24 -5.99
CA THR A 294 33.12 -22.15 -6.96
C THR A 294 31.74 -21.62 -7.38
N LEU A 295 30.72 -22.47 -7.46
CA LEU A 295 29.38 -22.04 -7.84
C LEU A 295 28.74 -21.19 -6.73
N LEU A 296 28.88 -21.61 -5.48
CA LEU A 296 28.42 -20.83 -4.32
C LEU A 296 29.17 -19.50 -4.19
N GLU A 297 30.48 -19.49 -4.45
CA GLU A 297 31.29 -18.26 -4.45
C GLU A 297 30.78 -17.25 -5.51
N ASN A 298 30.54 -17.72 -6.73
CA ASN A 298 30.01 -16.88 -7.82
C ASN A 298 28.62 -16.32 -7.49
N TYR A 299 27.78 -17.10 -6.81
CA TYR A 299 26.48 -16.63 -6.33
C TYR A 299 26.64 -15.47 -5.33
N ILE A 300 27.50 -15.65 -4.32
CA ILE A 300 27.77 -14.62 -3.29
C ILE A 300 28.29 -13.32 -3.92
N ILE A 301 29.23 -13.41 -4.86
CA ILE A 301 29.81 -12.24 -5.54
C ILE A 301 28.73 -11.42 -6.28
N LYS A 302 27.71 -12.08 -6.82
CA LYS A 302 26.70 -11.44 -7.66
C LYS A 302 25.51 -10.90 -6.87
N GLU A 303 25.10 -11.53 -5.77
CA GLU A 303 23.92 -11.11 -4.99
C GLU A 303 24.21 -10.05 -3.89
N CYS A 304 25.46 -9.62 -3.72
CA CYS A 304 25.93 -8.62 -2.73
C CYS A 304 25.86 -9.10 -1.25
N ASP A 305 26.33 -8.23 -0.33
CA ASP A 305 26.68 -8.56 1.06
C ASP A 305 25.56 -9.18 1.92
N ASP A 306 24.29 -8.80 1.71
CA ASP A 306 23.18 -9.22 2.58
C ASP A 306 22.90 -10.73 2.51
N VAL A 307 23.00 -11.32 1.31
CA VAL A 307 22.81 -12.78 1.10
C VAL A 307 23.99 -13.57 1.69
N GLY A 308 25.18 -12.96 1.70
CA GLY A 308 26.37 -13.53 2.34
C GLY A 308 26.14 -13.82 3.82
N MET A 309 25.51 -12.90 4.56
CA MET A 309 25.33 -13.03 6.02
C MET A 309 24.53 -14.28 6.43
N TYR A 310 23.47 -14.63 5.70
CA TYR A 310 22.70 -15.84 6.01
C TYR A 310 23.50 -17.10 5.70
N LEU A 311 24.14 -17.16 4.53
CA LEU A 311 25.01 -18.28 4.16
C LEU A 311 26.14 -18.50 5.19
N TRP A 312 26.72 -17.41 5.73
CA TRP A 312 27.71 -17.47 6.81
C TRP A 312 27.14 -18.12 8.07
N THR A 313 25.92 -17.73 8.45
CA THR A 313 25.21 -18.32 9.59
C THR A 313 24.98 -19.83 9.40
N VAL A 314 24.60 -20.25 8.19
CA VAL A 314 24.40 -21.68 7.86
C VAL A 314 25.72 -22.44 7.88
N ALA A 315 26.80 -21.84 7.39
CA ALA A 315 28.13 -22.47 7.36
C ALA A 315 28.68 -22.66 8.77
N GLU A 316 28.65 -21.60 9.59
CA GLU A 316 29.15 -21.60 10.96
C GLU A 316 28.43 -22.66 11.82
N ARG A 317 27.09 -22.69 11.78
CA ARG A 317 26.31 -23.64 12.60
C ARG A 317 26.56 -25.11 12.24
N ASN A 318 27.04 -25.37 11.02
CA ASN A 318 27.31 -26.71 10.50
C ASN A 318 28.81 -27.05 10.41
N GLY A 319 29.70 -26.16 10.90
CA GLY A 319 31.15 -26.37 10.86
C GLY A 319 31.72 -26.38 9.43
N ARG A 320 31.05 -25.74 8.47
CA ARG A 320 31.52 -25.62 7.08
C ARG A 320 32.23 -24.30 6.87
N GLN A 321 33.23 -24.32 5.98
CA GLN A 321 33.89 -23.10 5.51
C GLN A 321 33.13 -22.57 4.30
N LEU A 322 32.80 -21.27 4.31
CA LEU A 322 32.42 -20.62 3.07
C LEU A 322 33.65 -20.38 2.19
N PRO A 323 33.50 -20.41 0.86
CA PRO A 323 34.54 -19.95 -0.04
C PRO A 323 34.94 -18.52 0.35
N ALA A 324 36.22 -18.30 0.63
CA ALA A 324 36.73 -16.95 0.84
C ALA A 324 36.52 -16.17 -0.47
N PRO A 325 35.92 -14.95 -0.45
CA PRO A 325 35.69 -14.20 -1.67
C PRO A 325 37.03 -13.92 -2.36
N ARG A 326 37.25 -14.52 -3.54
CA ARG A 326 38.42 -14.25 -4.40
C ARG A 326 38.33 -12.82 -4.92
N GLY A 327 38.81 -11.87 -4.14
CA GLY A 327 38.85 -10.45 -4.52
C GLY A 327 39.08 -9.48 -3.38
N LEU A 328 38.76 -9.86 -2.14
CA LEU A 328 39.29 -9.18 -0.96
C LEU A 328 40.59 -9.86 -0.60
N ALA A 329 41.66 -9.47 -1.29
CA ALA A 329 43.00 -9.67 -0.76
C ALA A 329 42.96 -9.22 0.71
N ALA A 330 43.31 -10.14 1.61
CA ALA A 330 43.52 -9.83 3.01
C ALA A 330 44.34 -8.54 3.09
N ASP A 331 43.74 -7.47 3.58
CA ASP A 331 44.51 -6.39 4.18
C ASP A 331 44.80 -6.87 5.60
N PRO A 332 46.02 -7.29 5.92
CA PRO A 332 46.36 -7.72 7.27
C PRO A 332 46.55 -6.46 8.10
N GLY A 333 45.44 -5.88 8.56
CA GLY A 333 45.43 -4.55 9.14
C GLY A 333 44.35 -4.33 10.20
N PHE A 334 44.23 -5.23 11.17
CA PHE A 334 43.76 -4.93 12.53
C PHE A 334 44.57 -5.72 13.55
#